data_AF-A0A7X3VTY9-F1
#
_entry.id   AF-A0A7X3VTY9-F1
#
_cell.length_a   1.000
_cell.length_b   1.000
_cell.length_c   1.000
_cell.angle_alpha   90.00
_cell.angle_beta   90.00
_cell.angle_gamma   90.00
#
_symmetry.space_group_name_H-M   'P 1'
#
loop_
_entity.id
_entity.type
_entity.pdbx_description
1 polymer ?
#
loop_
_entity_poly.entity_id
_entity_poly.type
_entity_poly.pdbx_seq_one_letter_code
_entity_poly.pdbx_strand_id
1 'polypeptide(L)'
;MVTETLPTTPVGVTHPLDPLTADEISAASQIASSHAPRDGWRFPLVALDEPAKEVVRGFSDGDAIERLALVLLHDITNGDSVECVVDLGSESVVRWTPLEGQQPFPL
;
A
#
# COMPACT_ATOMS: atom_id res chain seq x y z
N MET A 1 24.03 -13.22 -8.78
CA MET A 1 23.46 -12.23 -9.72
C MET A 1 22.42 -11.47 -8.91
N VAL A 2 22.79 -10.29 -8.39
CA VAL A 2 21.85 -9.45 -7.62
C VAL A 2 21.01 -8.74 -8.67
N THR A 3 19.74 -9.12 -8.80
CA THR A 3 18.81 -8.44 -9.69
C THR A 3 18.41 -7.15 -9.01
N GLU A 4 18.98 -6.03 -9.48
CA GLU A 4 18.60 -4.70 -9.03
C GLU A 4 17.28 -4.35 -9.76
N THR A 5 16.16 -4.47 -9.06
CA THR A 5 14.84 -4.07 -9.59
C THR A 5 14.78 -2.55 -9.54
N LEU A 6 14.90 -1.90 -10.70
CA LEU A 6 14.69 -0.46 -10.81
C LEU A 6 13.21 -0.13 -10.55
N PRO A 7 12.89 0.89 -9.74
CA PRO A 7 11.52 1.30 -9.51
C PRO A 7 10.91 1.75 -10.84
N THR A 8 9.89 1.04 -11.30
CA THR A 8 9.18 1.38 -12.54
C THR A 8 8.00 2.26 -12.16
N THR A 9 8.06 3.54 -12.50
CA THR A 9 6.93 4.46 -12.29
C THR A 9 5.74 4.00 -13.15
N PRO A 10 4.58 3.68 -12.57
CA PRO A 10 3.43 3.22 -13.33
C PRO A 10 2.86 4.33 -14.21
N VAL A 11 2.23 3.94 -15.31
CA VAL A 11 1.67 4.87 -16.31
C VAL A 11 0.64 5.78 -15.64
N GLY A 12 0.86 7.10 -15.70
CA GLY A 12 -0.02 8.10 -15.13
C GLY A 12 0.42 8.65 -13.77
N VAL A 13 1.52 8.14 -13.19
CA VAL A 13 2.16 8.74 -12.01
C VAL A 13 3.29 9.66 -12.47
N THR A 14 3.19 10.93 -12.12
CA THR A 14 4.14 11.99 -12.48
C THR A 14 4.72 12.69 -11.24
N HIS A 15 4.05 12.58 -10.10
CA HIS A 15 4.43 13.21 -8.85
C HIS A 15 4.26 12.23 -7.67
N PRO A 16 5.12 12.30 -6.62
CA PRO A 16 5.03 11.37 -5.48
C PRO A 16 3.72 11.39 -4.72
N LEU A 17 2.98 12.52 -4.76
CA LEU A 17 1.66 12.68 -4.16
C LEU A 17 0.49 12.35 -5.11
N ASP A 18 0.77 11.88 -6.32
CA ASP A 18 -0.31 11.41 -7.18
C ASP A 18 -1.03 10.24 -6.49
N PRO A 19 -2.37 10.20 -6.52
CA PRO A 19 -3.14 9.14 -5.90
C PRO A 19 -2.74 7.77 -6.47
N LEU A 20 -3.05 6.70 -5.74
CA LEU A 20 -2.88 5.36 -6.30
C LEU A 20 -3.74 5.20 -7.56
N THR A 21 -3.14 4.65 -8.61
CA THR A 21 -3.84 4.22 -9.81
C THR A 21 -4.71 2.99 -9.52
N ALA A 22 -5.64 2.67 -10.41
CA ALA A 22 -6.49 1.48 -10.26
C ALA A 22 -5.68 0.17 -10.23
N ASP A 23 -4.60 0.10 -11.00
CA ASP A 23 -3.70 -1.05 -11.04
C ASP A 23 -2.92 -1.19 -9.72
N GLU A 24 -2.44 -0.06 -9.17
CA GLU A 24 -1.76 -0.04 -7.87
C GLU A 24 -2.69 -0.45 -6.72
N ILE A 25 -3.95 0.03 -6.71
CA ILE A 25 -4.96 -0.38 -5.72
C ILE A 25 -5.20 -1.89 -5.81
N SER A 26 -5.33 -2.41 -7.03
CA SER A 26 -5.55 -3.84 -7.27
C SER A 26 -4.35 -4.69 -6.81
N ALA A 27 -3.13 -4.25 -7.14
CA ALA A 27 -1.90 -4.91 -6.73
C ALA A 27 -1.73 -4.89 -5.21
N ALA A 28 -1.88 -3.73 -4.56
CA ALA A 28 -1.80 -3.59 -3.10
C ALA A 28 -2.77 -4.53 -2.37
N SER A 29 -4.02 -4.58 -2.84
CA SER A 29 -5.05 -5.45 -2.26
C SER A 29 -4.69 -6.95 -2.39
N GLN A 30 -4.15 -7.34 -3.55
CA GLN A 30 -3.72 -8.73 -3.80
C GLN A 30 -2.50 -9.12 -2.97
N ILE A 31 -1.48 -8.26 -2.90
CA ILE A 31 -0.27 -8.49 -2.11
C ILE A 31 -0.64 -8.60 -0.62
N ALA A 32 -1.44 -7.67 -0.10
CA ALA A 32 -1.84 -7.65 1.30
C ALA A 32 -2.66 -8.89 1.69
N SER A 33 -3.64 -9.29 0.88
CA SER A 33 -4.44 -10.50 1.17
C SER A 33 -3.67 -11.80 1.01
N SER A 34 -2.69 -11.85 0.10
CA SER A 34 -1.82 -13.01 -0.08
C SER A 34 -0.83 -13.21 1.07
N HIS A 35 -0.47 -12.13 1.78
CA HIS A 35 0.41 -12.20 2.95
C HIS A 35 -0.20 -13.02 4.10
N ALA A 36 -1.53 -12.92 4.29
CA ALA A 36 -2.27 -13.70 5.28
C ALA A 36 -3.64 -14.12 4.71
N PRO A 37 -3.71 -15.21 3.92
CA PRO A 37 -4.92 -15.56 3.18
C PRO A 37 -6.12 -15.86 4.07
N ARG A 38 -7.23 -15.13 3.85
CA ARG A 38 -8.55 -15.39 4.44
C ARG A 38 -9.65 -14.99 3.47
N ASP A 39 -10.74 -15.76 3.41
CA ASP A 39 -11.89 -15.46 2.56
C ASP A 39 -12.71 -14.25 3.06
N GLY A 40 -12.60 -13.95 4.36
CA GLY A 40 -13.32 -12.89 5.05
C GLY A 40 -12.79 -11.49 4.82
N TRP A 41 -11.64 -11.32 4.14
CA TRP A 41 -11.04 -10.00 3.99
C TRP A 41 -11.93 -9.04 3.20
N ARG A 42 -12.05 -7.84 3.76
CA ARG A 42 -12.56 -6.64 3.11
C ARG A 42 -11.49 -5.56 3.25
N PHE A 43 -11.52 -4.59 2.34
CA PHE A 43 -10.54 -3.53 2.25
C PHE A 43 -11.23 -2.18 2.42
N PRO A 44 -11.55 -1.74 3.66
CA PRO A 44 -12.21 -0.45 3.88
C PRO A 44 -11.42 0.75 3.37
N LEU A 45 -10.09 0.62 3.30
CA LEU A 45 -9.19 1.66 2.81
C LEU A 45 -8.02 1.02 2.04
N VAL A 46 -7.75 1.56 0.86
CA VAL A 46 -6.50 1.39 0.13
C VAL A 46 -6.10 2.78 -0.36
N ALA A 47 -4.99 3.30 0.16
CA ALA A 47 -4.55 4.66 -0.09
C ALA A 47 -3.03 4.73 -0.23
N LEU A 48 -2.54 5.81 -0.83
CA LEU A 48 -1.11 6.11 -0.84
C LEU A 48 -0.66 6.29 0.61
N ASP A 49 0.37 5.56 1.02
CA ASP A 49 1.13 5.91 2.21
C ASP A 49 2.04 7.08 1.82
N GLU A 50 1.61 8.29 2.20
CA GLU A 50 2.22 9.52 1.69
C GLU A 50 3.73 9.56 2.00
N PRO A 51 4.58 9.86 0.99
CA PRO A 51 6.01 9.97 1.19
C PRO A 51 6.37 11.01 2.24
N ALA A 52 7.55 10.86 2.85
CA ALA A 52 8.07 11.84 3.78
C ALA A 52 8.13 13.24 3.14
N LYS A 53 7.89 14.26 3.95
CA LYS A 53 7.80 15.66 3.51
C LYS A 53 9.05 16.13 2.77
N GLU A 54 10.21 15.66 3.19
CA GLU A 54 11.51 15.96 2.59
C GLU A 54 11.62 15.39 1.16
N VAL A 55 11.09 14.19 0.93
CA VAL A 55 11.04 13.56 -0.41
C VAL A 55 10.18 14.38 -1.34
N VAL A 56 8.97 14.75 -0.90
CA VAL A 56 8.06 15.60 -1.70
C VAL A 56 8.70 16.96 -2.02
N ARG A 57 9.38 17.58 -1.06
CA ARG A 57 10.04 18.89 -1.25
C ARG A 57 11.28 18.82 -2.14
N GLY A 58 11.95 17.67 -2.18
CA GLY A 58 13.15 17.46 -2.98
C GLY A 58 12.88 16.94 -4.39
N PHE A 59 11.65 16.51 -4.68
CA PHE A 59 11.28 15.90 -5.95
C PHE A 59 11.46 16.84 -7.15
N SER A 60 12.04 16.30 -8.21
CA SER A 60 12.15 16.91 -9.53
C SER A 60 11.62 15.95 -10.60
N ASP A 61 11.13 16.50 -11.72
CA ASP A 61 10.68 15.69 -12.86
C ASP A 61 11.77 14.72 -13.31
N GLY A 62 11.43 13.42 -13.34
CA GLY A 62 12.35 12.34 -13.72
C GLY A 62 12.99 11.61 -12.55
N ASP A 63 12.83 12.09 -11.30
CA ASP A 63 13.19 11.32 -10.12
C ASP A 63 12.35 10.04 -10.02
N ALA A 64 12.95 8.99 -9.47
CA ALA A 64 12.23 7.77 -9.16
C ALA A 64 11.16 8.04 -8.09
N ILE A 65 9.98 7.44 -8.26
CA ILE A 65 8.86 7.59 -7.33
C ILE A 65 8.67 6.26 -6.61
N GLU A 66 8.99 6.25 -5.31
CA GLU A 66 8.67 5.13 -4.44
C GLU A 66 7.16 5.13 -4.13
N ARG A 67 6.55 3.94 -4.17
CA ARG A 67 5.09 3.77 -4.06
C ARG A 67 4.77 2.80 -2.94
N LEU A 68 4.43 3.36 -1.79
CA LEU A 68 3.93 2.61 -0.64
C LEU A 68 2.41 2.78 -0.56
N ALA A 69 1.69 1.69 -0.30
CA ALA A 69 0.25 1.67 -0.16
C ALA A 69 -0.15 1.25 1.26
N LEU A 70 -0.93 2.09 1.92
CA LEU A 70 -1.62 1.79 3.17
C LEU A 70 -2.90 1.01 2.85
N VAL A 71 -3.01 -0.20 3.39
CA VAL A 71 -4.14 -1.11 3.21
C VAL A 71 -4.70 -1.44 4.59
N LEU A 72 -5.96 -1.09 4.84
CA LEU A 72 -6.70 -1.59 5.99
C LEU A 72 -7.42 -2.87 5.58
N LEU A 73 -7.14 -3.97 6.29
CA LEU A 73 -7.85 -5.23 6.12
C LEU A 73 -8.83 -5.42 7.29
N HIS A 74 -10.03 -5.89 6.99
CA HIS A 74 -11.04 -6.25 7.98
C HIS A 74 -11.63 -7.62 7.68
N ASP A 75 -11.53 -8.54 8.63
CA ASP A 75 -12.08 -9.89 8.53
C ASP A 75 -13.51 -9.89 9.09
N ILE A 76 -14.48 -10.01 8.19
CA ILE A 76 -15.89 -9.99 8.57
C ILE A 76 -16.34 -11.26 9.33
N THR A 77 -15.50 -12.31 9.38
CA THR A 77 -15.86 -13.58 10.01
C THR A 77 -15.60 -13.58 11.52
N ASN A 78 -14.60 -12.83 11.98
CA ASN A 78 -14.22 -12.76 13.39
C ASN A 78 -14.04 -11.33 13.93
N GLY A 79 -14.10 -10.32 13.06
CA GLY A 79 -13.98 -8.92 13.40
C GLY A 79 -12.56 -8.37 13.46
N ASP A 80 -11.53 -9.19 13.18
CA ASP A 80 -10.12 -8.77 13.20
C ASP A 80 -9.87 -7.67 12.17
N SER A 81 -8.97 -6.74 12.50
CA SER A 81 -8.49 -5.74 11.56
C SER A 81 -6.99 -5.60 11.60
N VAL A 82 -6.42 -5.20 10.48
CA VAL A 82 -4.98 -5.03 10.29
C VAL A 82 -4.72 -3.76 9.49
N GLU A 83 -3.74 -2.97 9.92
CA GLU A 83 -3.09 -1.95 9.11
C GLU A 83 -1.84 -2.55 8.45
N CYS A 84 -1.84 -2.57 7.12
CA CYS A 84 -0.77 -3.11 6.29
C CYS A 84 -0.16 -1.99 5.44
N VAL A 85 1.17 -1.97 5.31
CA VAL A 85 1.86 -1.14 4.31
C VAL A 85 2.52 -2.06 3.29
N VAL A 86 2.19 -1.85 2.03
CA VAL A 86 2.69 -2.59 0.87
C VAL A 86 3.65 -1.71 0.08
N ASP A 87 4.82 -2.21 -0.24
CA ASP A 87 5.69 -1.63 -1.26
C ASP A 87 5.33 -2.21 -2.63
N LEU A 88 4.85 -1.34 -3.52
CA LEU A 88 4.42 -1.70 -4.87
C LEU A 88 5.60 -1.91 -5.84
N GLY A 89 6.76 -1.33 -5.55
CA GLY A 89 7.96 -1.52 -6.37
C GLY A 89 8.61 -2.88 -6.14
N SER A 90 8.60 -3.36 -4.90
CA SER A 90 9.11 -4.68 -4.52
C SER A 90 8.03 -5.77 -4.42
N GLU A 91 6.77 -5.42 -4.64
CA GLU A 91 5.59 -6.28 -4.52
C GLU A 91 5.52 -7.02 -3.17
N SER A 92 5.80 -6.31 -2.06
CA SER A 92 5.96 -6.95 -0.74
C SER A 92 5.30 -6.16 0.39
N VAL A 93 4.91 -6.86 1.46
CA VAL A 93 4.44 -6.23 2.70
C VAL A 93 5.62 -5.78 3.53
N VAL A 94 5.71 -4.47 3.80
CA VAL A 94 6.79 -3.87 4.60
C VAL A 94 6.37 -3.58 6.04
N ARG A 95 5.06 -3.49 6.32
CA ARG A 95 4.52 -3.36 7.68
C ARG A 95 3.21 -4.09 7.82
N TRP A 96 3.02 -4.80 8.93
CA TRP A 96 1.78 -5.52 9.26
C TRP A 96 1.45 -5.32 10.74
N THR A 97 0.40 -4.55 11.03
CA THR A 97 0.04 -4.13 12.40
C THR A 97 -1.40 -4.56 12.71
N PRO A 98 -1.61 -5.62 13.52
CA PRO A 98 -2.93 -5.98 14.01
C PRO A 98 -3.55 -4.83 14.82
N LEU A 99 -4.84 -4.57 14.62
CA LEU A 99 -5.60 -3.54 15.30
C LEU A 99 -6.48 -4.20 16.37
N GLU A 100 -5.93 -4.39 17.57
CA GLU A 100 -6.63 -5.05 18.68
C GLU A 100 -7.80 -4.20 19.17
N GLY A 101 -9.03 -4.73 19.01
CA GLY A 101 -10.26 -4.12 19.54
C GLY A 101 -10.69 -2.81 18.87
N GLN A 102 -10.05 -2.39 17.78
CA GLN A 102 -10.36 -1.16 17.06
C GLN A 102 -10.99 -1.47 15.71
N GLN A 103 -12.24 -1.06 15.51
CA GLN A 103 -12.82 -1.00 14.17
C GLN A 103 -12.06 0.06 13.35
N PRO A 104 -11.67 -0.24 12.10
CA PRO A 104 -10.80 0.63 11.32
C PRO A 104 -11.40 2.02 11.04
N PHE A 105 -12.72 2.17 11.13
CA PHE A 105 -13.42 3.46 11.17
C PHE A 105 -14.70 3.37 12.02
N PRO A 106 -14.97 4.26 12.98
CA PRO A 106 -16.33 4.44 13.49
C PRO A 106 -17.16 5.11 12.39
N LEU A 107 -18.22 4.44 11.92
CA LEU A 107 -19.23 5.04 11.04
C LEU A 107 -20.07 6.09 11.79
#